data_AF-A0A4R6JUT2-F1
#
_entry.id   AF-A0A4R6JUT2-F1
#
_cell.length_a   1.000
_cell.length_b   1.000
_cell.length_c   1.000
_cell.angle_alpha   90.00
_cell.angle_beta   90.00
_cell.angle_gamma   90.00
#
_symmetry.space_group_name_H-M   'P 1'
#
loop_
_entity.id
_entity.type
_entity.pdbx_description
1 polymer ?
#
loop_
_entity_poly.entity_id
_entity_poly.type
_entity_poly.pdbx_seq_one_letter_code
_entity_poly.pdbx_strand_id
1 'polypeptide(L)'
;MNDINLTVGHIARHTPRGAGAQGRDAAIVDIAQDLLLRHLHGLGVLDAMTFKGGTALRKLYAGNAGRFSLDLDFSSTKIGADPDDALTNLIAAVDGLKVGPFSYGVIERRGKWTLTYDHSFGGDTGALQSKLDLNPPPWLPPVLRGWQPLPIHTRYGLPALPQLQVIRLEENIAEKIARLNRATPARDMYDLRWAMTNTPITGKLDHALVRRLAVLKIWVDANGLHAGDTFWKQGHEGPAFNPEKWLRDRGAGEFDEQDIGALAVPTPTAAELSEALRTHFRFLADLEDDERLLAQAREQDRPLALRALATLPGGRLADVGLY
;
A
#
# COMPACT_ATOMS: atom_id res chain seq x y z
N MET A 1 18.50 -13.17 26.84
CA MET A 1 17.76 -12.86 25.60
C MET A 1 17.94 -11.38 25.35
N ASN A 2 18.24 -10.95 24.12
CA ASN A 2 18.41 -9.52 23.86
C ASN A 2 17.03 -8.86 23.74
N ASP A 3 16.70 -8.01 24.69
CA ASP A 3 15.47 -7.21 24.71
C ASP A 3 15.53 -6.05 23.69
N ILE A 4 14.38 -5.46 23.38
CA ILE A 4 14.27 -4.27 22.52
C ILE A 4 15.06 -3.12 23.18
N ASN A 5 16.07 -2.58 22.48
CA ASN A 5 16.94 -1.51 22.99
C ASN A 5 16.94 -0.31 22.04
N LEU A 6 15.92 0.53 22.18
CA LEU A 6 15.73 1.75 21.39
C LEU A 6 16.11 2.99 22.22
N THR A 7 16.75 3.95 21.57
CA THR A 7 17.13 5.23 22.19
C THR A 7 16.79 6.37 21.23
N VAL A 8 16.71 7.59 21.74
CA VAL A 8 16.54 8.80 20.90
C VAL A 8 17.66 8.92 19.86
N GLY A 9 18.89 8.53 20.19
CA GLY A 9 20.01 8.52 19.24
C GLY A 9 19.85 7.47 18.12
N HIS A 10 19.16 6.36 18.38
CA HIS A 10 18.80 5.40 17.34
C HIS A 10 17.74 5.97 16.39
N ILE A 11 16.71 6.61 16.94
CA ILE A 11 15.65 7.27 16.15
C ILE A 11 16.26 8.37 15.28
N ALA A 12 17.09 9.24 15.84
CA ALA A 12 17.74 10.32 15.10
C ALA A 12 18.61 9.84 13.93
N ARG A 13 19.22 8.64 14.03
CA ARG A 13 19.96 8.01 12.92
C ARG A 13 19.04 7.38 11.87
N HIS A 14 17.84 6.96 12.27
CA HIS A 14 16.83 6.41 11.37
C HIS A 14 16.07 7.52 10.60
N THR A 15 15.95 8.71 11.21
CA THR A 15 15.39 9.88 10.58
C THR A 15 16.32 10.42 9.46
N PRO A 16 15.82 10.57 8.22
CA PRO A 16 16.59 11.19 7.15
C PRO A 16 17.03 12.61 7.51
N ARG A 17 18.27 12.98 7.15
CA ARG A 17 18.81 14.32 7.40
C ARG A 17 18.00 15.37 6.65
N GLY A 18 17.46 16.35 7.35
CA GLY A 18 16.66 17.44 6.76
C GLY A 18 15.14 17.20 6.76
N ALA A 19 14.66 16.08 7.32
CA ALA A 19 13.22 15.76 7.40
C ALA A 19 12.44 16.58 8.45
N GLY A 20 13.12 17.42 9.25
CA GLY A 20 12.50 18.23 10.30
C GLY A 20 11.89 17.41 11.45
N ALA A 21 11.03 18.05 12.24
CA ALA A 21 10.36 17.42 13.38
C ALA A 21 9.36 16.34 12.95
N GLN A 22 8.53 16.62 11.94
CA GLN A 22 7.58 15.64 11.40
C GLN A 22 8.27 14.39 10.84
N GLY A 23 9.45 14.52 10.23
CA GLY A 23 10.23 13.36 9.78
C GLY A 23 10.78 12.51 10.93
N ARG A 24 11.05 13.11 12.09
CA ARG A 24 11.38 12.35 13.31
C ARG A 24 10.16 11.59 13.81
N ASP A 25 9.00 12.23 13.87
CA ASP A 25 7.75 11.58 14.30
C ASP A 25 7.38 10.44 13.34
N ALA A 26 7.57 10.63 12.03
CA ALA A 26 7.39 9.58 11.03
C ALA A 26 8.38 8.42 11.21
N ALA A 27 9.63 8.69 11.62
CA ALA A 27 10.60 7.65 11.93
C ALA A 27 10.22 6.85 13.18
N ILE A 28 9.56 7.48 14.16
CA ILE A 28 9.04 6.80 15.35
C ILE A 28 7.87 5.89 14.98
N VAL A 29 6.91 6.39 14.18
CA VAL A 29 5.80 5.57 13.64
C VAL A 29 6.33 4.40 12.82
N ASP A 30 7.34 4.63 11.98
CA ASP A 30 7.98 3.59 11.16
C ASP A 30 8.53 2.46 12.05
N ILE A 31 9.20 2.77 13.16
CA ILE A 31 9.72 1.77 14.11
C ILE A 31 8.56 1.07 14.87
N ALA A 32 7.55 1.82 15.29
CA ALA A 32 6.40 1.27 16.00
C ALA A 32 5.65 0.24 15.13
N GLN A 33 5.45 0.55 13.85
CA GLN A 33 4.86 -0.38 12.88
C GLN A 33 5.67 -1.68 12.75
N ASP A 34 7.01 -1.63 12.74
CA ASP A 34 7.85 -2.83 12.64
C ASP A 34 7.60 -3.79 13.82
N LEU A 35 7.59 -3.22 15.03
CA LEU A 35 7.40 -3.96 16.26
C LEU A 35 5.97 -4.50 16.38
N LEU A 36 4.98 -3.70 15.95
CA LEU A 36 3.58 -4.10 15.88
C LEU A 36 3.39 -5.27 14.92
N LEU A 37 3.85 -5.15 13.68
CA LEU A 37 3.73 -6.21 12.66
C LEU A 37 4.42 -7.50 13.10
N ARG A 38 5.60 -7.41 13.73
CA ARG A 38 6.28 -8.57 14.32
C ARG A 38 5.45 -9.23 15.41
N HIS A 39 4.85 -8.44 16.30
CA HIS A 39 4.04 -8.96 17.39
C HIS A 39 2.77 -9.63 16.88
N LEU A 40 2.02 -8.97 15.99
CA LEU A 40 0.81 -9.49 15.37
C LEU A 40 1.08 -10.79 14.58
N HIS A 41 2.22 -10.88 13.89
CA HIS A 41 2.65 -12.14 13.27
C HIS A 41 2.89 -13.22 14.34
N GLY A 42 3.55 -12.90 15.46
CA GLY A 42 3.78 -13.84 16.55
C GLY A 42 2.49 -14.39 17.18
N LEU A 43 1.40 -13.63 17.11
CA LEU A 43 0.06 -14.04 17.55
C LEU A 43 -0.75 -14.80 16.48
N GLY A 44 -0.24 -14.93 15.25
CA GLY A 44 -0.97 -15.53 14.12
C GLY A 44 -2.09 -14.64 13.55
N VAL A 45 -2.22 -13.39 14.01
CA VAL A 45 -3.28 -12.46 13.55
C VAL A 45 -3.13 -12.16 12.06
N LEU A 46 -1.88 -12.09 11.58
CA LEU A 46 -1.59 -11.77 10.18
C LEU A 46 -1.79 -12.96 9.22
N ASP A 47 -2.12 -14.16 9.69
CA ASP A 47 -2.31 -15.34 8.82
C ASP A 47 -3.51 -15.18 7.90
N ALA A 48 -4.56 -14.50 8.38
CA ALA A 48 -5.77 -14.19 7.63
C ALA A 48 -5.63 -12.96 6.72
N MET A 49 -4.47 -12.29 6.71
CA MET A 49 -4.27 -10.99 6.08
C MET A 49 -3.08 -10.98 5.12
N THR A 50 -3.17 -10.13 4.11
CA THR A 50 -2.12 -9.86 3.15
C THR A 50 -1.76 -8.39 3.25
N PHE A 51 -0.51 -8.08 3.58
CA PHE A 51 -0.02 -6.72 3.71
C PHE A 51 0.08 -6.03 2.34
N LYS A 52 -0.23 -4.73 2.26
CA LYS A 52 -0.24 -3.98 1.00
C LYS A 52 0.05 -2.48 1.19
N GLY A 53 -0.13 -1.72 0.12
CA GLY A 53 0.00 -0.27 0.14
C GLY A 53 1.44 0.24 0.20
N GLY A 54 1.59 1.52 0.52
CA GLY A 54 2.88 2.21 0.55
C GLY A 54 3.80 1.72 1.67
N THR A 55 3.23 1.29 2.80
CA THR A 55 4.02 0.79 3.93
C THR A 55 4.62 -0.58 3.62
N ALA A 56 3.89 -1.47 2.97
CA ALA A 56 4.48 -2.71 2.45
C ALA A 56 5.65 -2.46 1.48
N LEU A 57 5.52 -1.48 0.58
CA LEU A 57 6.62 -1.07 -0.31
C LEU A 57 7.83 -0.59 0.49
N ARG A 58 7.62 0.34 1.44
CA ARG A 58 8.68 0.87 2.30
C ARG A 58 9.39 -0.25 3.06
N LYS A 59 8.66 -1.14 3.73
CA LYS A 59 9.25 -2.16 4.61
C LYS A 59 9.90 -3.33 3.87
N LEU A 60 9.27 -3.83 2.82
CA LEU A 60 9.63 -5.11 2.21
C LEU A 60 10.36 -5.00 0.87
N TYR A 61 10.29 -3.83 0.22
CA TYR A 61 10.91 -3.62 -1.10
C TYR A 61 11.93 -2.48 -1.12
N ALA A 62 11.61 -1.33 -0.53
CA ALA A 62 12.38 -0.10 -0.71
C ALA A 62 13.39 0.19 0.40
N GLY A 63 13.07 -0.16 1.64
CA GLY A 63 13.89 0.20 2.80
C GLY A 63 14.13 1.71 2.87
N ASN A 64 15.39 2.11 3.03
CA ASN A 64 15.78 3.52 3.09
C ASN A 64 15.66 4.28 1.75
N ALA A 65 15.51 3.59 0.63
CA ALA A 65 15.28 4.21 -0.68
C ALA A 65 13.82 4.64 -0.88
N GLY A 66 12.90 4.11 -0.06
CA GLY A 66 11.49 4.51 -0.05
C GLY A 66 11.23 5.65 0.94
N ARG A 67 10.10 6.34 0.80
CA ARG A 67 9.61 7.30 1.79
C ARG A 67 9.08 6.61 3.05
N PHE A 68 9.03 7.31 4.18
CA PHE A 68 8.20 6.85 5.29
C PHE A 68 6.73 6.76 4.88
N SER A 69 5.99 5.87 5.52
CA SER A 69 4.57 5.65 5.25
C SER A 69 3.83 5.37 6.56
N LEU A 70 2.71 6.06 6.76
CA LEU A 70 2.05 6.13 8.06
C LEU A 70 0.89 5.14 8.18
N ASP A 71 0.25 4.78 7.08
CA ASP A 71 -0.93 3.91 7.07
C ASP A 71 -0.54 2.42 7.15
N LEU A 72 -1.36 1.57 7.76
CA LEU A 72 -1.25 0.11 7.65
C LEU A 72 -2.45 -0.43 6.85
N ASP A 73 -2.17 -0.81 5.60
CA ASP A 73 -3.16 -1.36 4.69
C ASP A 73 -3.01 -2.87 4.58
N PHE A 74 -4.11 -3.58 4.75
CA PHE A 74 -4.22 -5.02 4.55
C PHE A 74 -5.32 -5.36 3.55
N SER A 75 -5.26 -6.58 3.03
CA SER A 75 -6.37 -7.27 2.38
C SER A 75 -6.64 -8.58 3.12
N SER A 76 -7.87 -9.09 3.12
CA SER A 76 -8.11 -10.46 3.58
C SER A 76 -7.44 -11.47 2.65
N THR A 77 -6.90 -12.56 3.17
CA THR A 77 -6.14 -13.53 2.34
C THR A 77 -7.05 -14.51 1.61
N LYS A 78 -8.21 -14.85 2.20
CA LYS A 78 -9.14 -15.86 1.66
C LYS A 78 -10.28 -15.19 0.88
N ILE A 79 -10.53 -15.68 -0.33
CA ILE A 79 -11.68 -15.28 -1.15
C ILE A 79 -12.96 -15.87 -0.55
N GLY A 80 -14.04 -15.08 -0.53
CA GLY A 80 -15.31 -15.41 0.12
C GLY A 80 -15.31 -15.28 1.64
N ALA A 81 -14.19 -14.93 2.28
CA ALA A 81 -14.17 -14.64 3.71
C ALA A 81 -14.68 -13.21 3.96
N ASP A 82 -15.42 -13.03 5.05
CA ASP A 82 -15.84 -11.71 5.51
C ASP A 82 -14.62 -10.94 6.05
N PRO A 83 -14.24 -9.80 5.44
CA PRO A 83 -13.16 -8.97 5.96
C PRO A 83 -13.45 -8.43 7.36
N ASP A 84 -14.71 -8.21 7.74
CA ASP A 84 -15.05 -7.53 8.99
C ASP A 84 -14.64 -8.36 10.23
N ASP A 85 -14.69 -9.68 10.14
CA ASP A 85 -14.20 -10.58 11.20
C ASP A 85 -12.68 -10.46 11.39
N ALA A 86 -11.93 -10.43 10.28
CA ALA A 86 -10.49 -10.26 10.33
C ALA A 86 -10.10 -8.87 10.84
N LEU A 87 -10.82 -7.82 10.43
CA LEU A 87 -10.61 -6.47 10.93
C LEU A 87 -10.90 -6.36 12.44
N THR A 88 -11.99 -6.99 12.90
CA THR A 88 -12.33 -7.03 14.34
C THR A 88 -11.23 -7.70 15.16
N ASN A 89 -10.73 -8.84 14.69
CA ASN A 89 -9.61 -9.54 15.33
C ASN A 89 -8.32 -8.70 15.33
N LEU A 90 -8.05 -7.97 14.24
CA LEU A 90 -6.92 -7.05 14.16
C LEU A 90 -7.02 -5.94 15.21
N ILE A 91 -8.17 -5.27 15.28
CA ILE A 91 -8.41 -4.18 16.23
C ILE A 91 -8.25 -4.69 17.67
N ALA A 92 -8.86 -5.82 18.00
CA ALA A 92 -8.76 -6.42 19.33
C ALA A 92 -7.32 -6.80 19.71
N ALA A 93 -6.49 -7.21 18.75
CA ALA A 93 -5.08 -7.53 18.98
C ALA A 93 -4.18 -6.30 19.14
N VAL A 94 -4.60 -5.14 18.63
CA VAL A 94 -3.83 -3.89 18.67
C VAL A 94 -4.23 -3.01 19.85
N ASP A 95 -5.51 -2.91 20.17
CA ASP A 95 -5.99 -1.93 21.15
C ASP A 95 -5.50 -2.26 22.57
N GLY A 96 -4.81 -1.30 23.19
CA GLY A 96 -4.18 -1.47 24.51
C GLY A 96 -2.89 -2.31 24.50
N LEU A 97 -2.41 -2.75 23.33
CA LEU A 97 -1.19 -3.55 23.21
C LEU A 97 0.04 -2.76 23.66
N LYS A 98 1.00 -3.43 24.31
CA LYS A 98 2.32 -2.88 24.63
C LYS A 98 3.43 -3.75 24.06
N VAL A 99 4.30 -3.15 23.25
CA VAL A 99 5.49 -3.84 22.68
C VAL A 99 6.72 -2.96 22.87
N GLY A 100 7.59 -3.38 23.79
CA GLY A 100 8.78 -2.60 24.14
C GLY A 100 8.40 -1.19 24.63
N PRO A 101 8.94 -0.12 24.03
CA PRO A 101 8.70 1.25 24.47
C PRO A 101 7.39 1.87 23.93
N PHE A 102 6.58 1.10 23.19
CA PHE A 102 5.35 1.58 22.56
C PHE A 102 4.10 0.97 23.20
N SER A 103 3.10 1.82 23.44
CA SER A 103 1.71 1.38 23.61
C SER A 103 0.91 1.74 22.37
N TYR A 104 0.04 0.84 21.93
CA TYR A 104 -0.79 0.99 20.73
C TYR A 104 -2.25 1.13 21.14
N GLY A 105 -3.00 1.90 20.36
CA GLY A 105 -4.44 2.01 20.47
C GLY A 105 -5.08 2.13 19.10
N VAL A 106 -6.40 1.96 19.05
CA VAL A 106 -7.18 2.17 17.83
C VAL A 106 -8.35 3.09 18.13
N ILE A 107 -8.55 4.10 17.27
CA ILE A 107 -9.69 5.02 17.34
C ILE A 107 -10.55 4.82 16.10
N GLU A 108 -11.86 4.64 16.32
CA GLU A 108 -12.88 4.63 15.28
C GLU A 108 -13.48 6.03 15.11
N ARG A 109 -13.60 6.49 13.86
CA ARG A 109 -14.38 7.68 13.53
C ARG A 109 -15.03 7.56 12.15
N ARG A 110 -16.36 7.45 12.12
CA ARG A 110 -17.19 7.42 10.90
C ARG A 110 -16.83 6.27 9.94
N GLY A 111 -16.71 5.07 10.49
CA GLY A 111 -16.30 3.84 9.80
C GLY A 111 -14.82 3.80 9.42
N LYS A 112 -13.97 4.65 10.01
CA LYS A 112 -12.53 4.71 9.71
C LYS A 112 -11.72 4.48 10.97
N TRP A 113 -10.72 3.62 10.87
CA TRP A 113 -9.87 3.24 11.99
C TRP A 113 -8.51 3.94 11.89
N THR A 114 -8.03 4.47 13.00
CA THR A 114 -6.73 5.16 13.11
C THR A 114 -5.94 4.54 14.25
N LEU A 115 -4.69 4.19 13.99
CA LEU A 115 -3.73 3.75 14.99
C LEU A 115 -3.19 4.93 15.77
N THR A 116 -3.07 4.74 17.08
CA THR A 116 -2.37 5.66 17.96
C THR A 116 -1.17 4.98 18.60
N TYR A 117 -0.15 5.80 18.89
CA TYR A 117 1.11 5.35 19.45
C TYR A 117 1.44 6.24 20.64
N ASP A 118 1.70 5.64 21.80
CA ASP A 118 2.24 6.31 22.97
C ASP A 118 3.67 5.83 23.24
N HIS A 119 4.57 6.76 23.55
CA HIS A 119 5.99 6.51 23.75
C HIS A 119 6.71 7.66 24.49
N SER A 120 7.88 7.37 25.07
CA SER A 120 8.68 8.37 25.79
C SER A 120 9.79 9.07 24.97
N PHE A 121 9.83 8.87 23.65
CA PHE A 121 10.91 9.40 22.79
C PHE A 121 10.81 10.90 22.47
N GLY A 122 9.79 11.60 22.97
CA GLY A 122 9.46 12.98 22.61
C GLY A 122 8.96 13.11 21.17
N GLY A 123 8.44 14.30 20.82
CA GLY A 123 7.71 14.52 19.56
C GLY A 123 6.21 14.37 19.76
N ASP A 124 5.43 14.59 18.69
CA ASP A 124 3.97 14.45 18.69
C ASP A 124 3.52 13.58 17.52
N THR A 125 3.60 12.26 17.70
CA THR A 125 3.08 11.30 16.72
C THR A 125 1.56 11.35 16.61
N GLY A 126 0.85 11.97 17.57
CA GLY A 126 -0.60 12.16 17.51
C GLY A 126 -1.04 13.11 16.40
N ALA A 127 -0.16 14.01 15.96
CA ALA A 127 -0.39 14.86 14.80
C ALA A 127 -0.33 14.08 13.46
N LEU A 128 0.30 12.90 13.44
CA LEU A 128 0.40 12.05 12.26
C LEU A 128 -0.74 11.01 12.26
N GLN A 129 -1.72 11.19 11.37
CA GLN A 129 -2.77 10.20 11.21
C GLN A 129 -2.22 8.93 10.56
N SER A 130 -2.33 7.80 11.27
CA SER A 130 -1.95 6.46 10.80
C SER A 130 -3.22 5.63 10.60
N LYS A 131 -3.68 5.49 9.36
CA LYS A 131 -4.91 4.72 9.10
C LYS A 131 -4.68 3.23 9.23
N LEU A 132 -5.72 2.50 9.61
CA LEU A 132 -5.77 1.05 9.61
C LEU A 132 -6.91 0.59 8.73
N ASP A 133 -6.59 0.01 7.59
CA ASP A 133 -7.58 -0.39 6.59
C ASP A 133 -7.44 -1.88 6.24
N LEU A 134 -8.57 -2.58 6.14
CA LEU A 134 -8.64 -3.94 5.61
C LEU A 134 -9.56 -3.97 4.40
N ASN A 135 -9.01 -4.43 3.28
CA ASN A 135 -9.69 -4.46 1.98
C ASN A 135 -10.06 -5.91 1.60
N PRO A 136 -10.89 -6.10 0.57
CA PRO A 136 -11.12 -7.41 0.00
C PRO A 136 -9.82 -8.08 -0.52
N PRO A 137 -9.87 -9.39 -0.80
CA PRO A 137 -8.70 -10.17 -1.19
C PRO A 137 -7.99 -9.70 -2.46
N PRO A 138 -6.66 -9.92 -2.54
CA PRO A 138 -5.91 -9.65 -3.76
C PRO A 138 -6.28 -10.63 -4.87
N TRP A 139 -6.16 -10.17 -6.11
CA TRP A 139 -6.53 -10.91 -7.32
C TRP A 139 -5.42 -11.87 -7.77
N LEU A 140 -4.19 -11.56 -7.38
CA LEU A 140 -3.06 -12.46 -7.54
C LEU A 140 -2.75 -13.16 -6.20
N PRO A 141 -2.14 -14.37 -6.22
CA PRO A 141 -1.62 -15.02 -5.03
C PRO A 141 -0.64 -14.11 -4.29
N PRO A 142 -0.83 -13.89 -2.97
CA PRO A 142 0.17 -13.23 -2.14
C PRO A 142 1.52 -13.93 -2.18
N VAL A 143 2.58 -13.19 -1.90
CA VAL A 143 3.95 -13.71 -1.80
C VAL A 143 4.50 -13.51 -0.40
N LEU A 144 5.36 -14.41 0.07
CA LEU A 144 6.13 -14.20 1.29
C LEU A 144 7.35 -13.34 1.01
N ARG A 145 7.54 -12.28 1.80
CA ARG A 145 8.70 -11.38 1.68
C ARG A 145 9.30 -11.08 3.04
N GLY A 146 10.62 -11.07 3.09
CA GLY A 146 11.39 -10.53 4.21
C GLY A 146 11.52 -9.02 4.13
N TRP A 147 11.94 -8.42 5.23
CA TRP A 147 12.15 -6.98 5.36
C TRP A 147 13.42 -6.53 4.63
N GLN A 148 13.39 -5.32 4.08
CA GLN A 148 14.64 -4.66 3.69
C GLN A 148 15.45 -4.37 4.95
N PRO A 149 16.70 -4.84 5.06
CA PRO A 149 17.47 -4.70 6.29
C PRO A 149 17.82 -3.23 6.52
N LEU A 150 17.43 -2.69 7.68
CA LEU A 150 17.80 -1.35 8.13
C LEU A 150 18.63 -1.43 9.42
N PRO A 151 19.59 -0.52 9.65
CA PRO A 151 20.41 -0.53 10.86
C PRO A 151 19.60 -0.49 12.17
N ILE A 152 18.41 0.10 12.16
CA ILE A 152 17.54 0.17 13.33
C ILE A 152 17.03 -1.22 13.76
N HIS A 153 16.89 -2.17 12.82
CA HIS A 153 16.37 -3.52 13.11
C HIS A 153 17.25 -4.32 14.08
N THR A 154 18.56 -4.03 14.13
CA THR A 154 19.47 -4.69 15.08
C THR A 154 19.17 -4.33 16.54
N ARG A 155 18.29 -3.35 16.77
CA ARG A 155 17.85 -2.90 18.09
C ARG A 155 16.54 -3.55 18.55
N TYR A 156 15.90 -4.35 17.72
CA TYR A 156 14.60 -4.95 18.03
C TYR A 156 14.72 -6.22 18.90
N GLY A 157 15.92 -6.73 19.13
CA GLY A 157 16.11 -7.93 19.94
C GLY A 157 15.50 -9.18 19.29
N LEU A 158 15.12 -10.16 20.11
CA LEU A 158 14.41 -11.37 19.66
C LEU A 158 12.89 -11.27 19.92
N PRO A 159 12.04 -11.93 19.11
CA PRO A 159 12.40 -12.64 17.88
C PRO A 159 12.78 -11.68 16.74
N ALA A 160 13.44 -12.19 15.70
CA ALA A 160 13.74 -11.39 14.51
C ALA A 160 12.44 -10.96 13.79
N LEU A 161 12.55 -9.96 12.91
CA LEU A 161 11.43 -9.56 12.05
C LEU A 161 11.04 -10.74 11.12
N PRO A 162 9.75 -11.13 11.06
CA PRO A 162 9.30 -12.30 10.32
C PRO A 162 9.17 -12.00 8.83
N GLN A 163 9.02 -13.04 7.99
CA GLN A 163 8.47 -12.82 6.66
C GLN A 163 6.98 -12.52 6.76
N LEU A 164 6.48 -11.66 5.87
CA LEU A 164 5.05 -11.32 5.82
C LEU A 164 4.44 -11.76 4.50
N GLN A 165 3.18 -12.19 4.54
CA GLN A 165 2.34 -12.31 3.35
C GLN A 165 2.07 -10.90 2.82
N VAL A 166 2.46 -10.63 1.58
CA VAL A 166 2.31 -9.32 0.94
C VAL A 166 1.70 -9.49 -0.45
N ILE A 167 0.90 -8.52 -0.85
CA ILE A 167 0.36 -8.45 -2.21
C ILE A 167 1.51 -8.48 -3.23
N ARG A 168 1.29 -9.10 -4.39
CA ARG A 168 2.25 -9.04 -5.50
C ARG A 168 2.49 -7.59 -5.91
N LEU A 169 3.73 -7.30 -6.27
CA LEU A 169 4.16 -5.93 -6.56
C LEU A 169 3.39 -5.34 -7.74
N GLU A 170 3.12 -6.15 -8.76
CA GLU A 170 2.35 -5.76 -9.95
C GLU A 170 0.95 -5.28 -9.58
N GLU A 171 0.29 -5.96 -8.64
CA GLU A 171 -1.04 -5.58 -8.17
C GLU A 171 -1.00 -4.35 -7.25
N ASN A 172 0.03 -4.22 -6.39
CA ASN A 172 0.22 -3.00 -5.58
C ASN A 172 0.44 -1.76 -6.46
N ILE A 173 1.23 -1.90 -7.54
CA ILE A 173 1.45 -0.84 -8.52
C ILE A 173 0.15 -0.51 -9.27
N ALA A 174 -0.59 -1.53 -9.70
CA ALA A 174 -1.87 -1.35 -10.40
C ALA A 174 -2.91 -0.61 -9.53
N GLU A 175 -2.98 -0.91 -8.23
CA GLU A 175 -3.86 -0.18 -7.29
C GLU A 175 -3.48 1.31 -7.17
N LYS A 176 -2.19 1.62 -7.18
CA LYS A 176 -1.71 3.02 -7.20
C LYS A 176 -2.05 3.72 -8.51
N ILE A 177 -1.91 3.04 -9.65
CA ILE A 177 -2.32 3.59 -10.96
C ILE A 177 -3.83 3.88 -10.96
N ALA A 178 -4.64 2.94 -10.45
CA ALA A 178 -6.09 3.10 -10.35
C ALA A 178 -6.48 4.26 -9.43
N ARG A 179 -5.84 4.39 -8.26
CA ARG A 179 -6.03 5.55 -7.37
C ARG A 179 -5.61 6.86 -8.03
N LEU A 180 -4.51 6.86 -8.79
CA LEU A 180 -4.05 8.03 -9.54
C LEU A 180 -4.96 8.43 -10.71
N ASN A 181 -5.85 7.54 -11.15
CA ASN A 181 -6.84 7.87 -12.17
C ASN A 181 -7.93 8.81 -11.64
N ARG A 182 -8.18 8.81 -10.33
CA ARG A 182 -9.23 9.60 -9.67
C ARG A 182 -8.74 10.73 -8.77
N ALA A 183 -7.51 10.64 -8.25
CA ALA A 183 -6.89 11.65 -7.40
C ALA A 183 -5.39 11.74 -7.72
N THR A 184 -4.69 12.79 -7.27
CA THR A 184 -3.25 12.96 -7.53
C THR A 184 -2.42 13.01 -6.23
N PRO A 185 -2.46 11.98 -5.36
CA PRO A 185 -1.63 11.94 -4.15
C PRO A 185 -0.14 11.85 -4.48
N ALA A 186 0.65 12.79 -3.96
CA ALA A 186 2.11 12.82 -4.15
C ALA A 186 2.79 11.53 -3.63
N ARG A 187 2.22 10.92 -2.58
CA ARG A 187 2.65 9.63 -2.02
C ARG A 187 2.62 8.49 -3.04
N ASP A 188 1.56 8.37 -3.84
CA ASP A 188 1.47 7.30 -4.84
C ASP A 188 2.37 7.59 -6.05
N MET A 189 2.48 8.85 -6.47
CA MET A 189 3.41 9.23 -7.54
C MET A 189 4.86 8.94 -7.15
N TYR A 190 5.24 9.21 -5.89
CA TYR A 190 6.56 8.86 -5.35
C TYR A 190 6.80 7.36 -5.41
N ASP A 191 5.85 6.57 -4.93
CA ASP A 191 5.96 5.11 -4.87
C ASP A 191 6.08 4.50 -6.29
N LEU A 192 5.30 5.00 -7.25
CA LEU A 192 5.38 4.62 -8.66
C LEU A 192 6.71 5.00 -9.31
N ARG A 193 7.19 6.24 -9.08
CA ARG A 193 8.51 6.67 -9.54
C ARG A 193 9.60 5.76 -8.97
N TRP A 194 9.56 5.47 -7.68
CA TRP A 194 10.54 4.58 -7.04
C TRP A 194 10.52 3.19 -7.70
N ALA A 195 9.34 2.60 -7.93
CA ALA A 195 9.22 1.27 -8.52
C ALA A 195 9.81 1.19 -9.94
N MET A 196 9.73 2.29 -10.71
CA MET A 196 10.22 2.35 -12.09
C MET A 196 11.65 2.87 -12.25
N THR A 197 12.23 3.45 -11.21
CA THR A 197 13.62 3.96 -11.22
C THR A 197 14.59 3.05 -10.47
N ASN A 198 14.09 1.96 -9.89
CA ASN A 198 14.88 0.97 -9.16
C ASN A 198 15.10 -0.28 -10.03
N THR A 199 16.23 -0.35 -10.75
CA THR A 199 16.50 -1.39 -11.77
C THR A 199 16.26 -2.84 -11.32
N PRO A 200 16.72 -3.30 -10.12
CA PRO A 200 16.42 -4.65 -9.63
C PRO A 200 14.92 -4.97 -9.51
N ILE A 201 14.09 -3.95 -9.31
CA ILE A 201 12.64 -4.04 -9.24
C ILE A 201 12.04 -3.92 -10.65
N THR A 202 12.35 -2.84 -11.36
CA THR A 202 11.76 -2.53 -12.68
C THR A 202 12.02 -3.63 -13.69
N GLY A 203 13.23 -4.20 -13.72
CA GLY A 203 13.58 -5.27 -14.67
C GLY A 203 12.83 -6.60 -14.47
N LYS A 204 12.04 -6.72 -13.40
CA LYS A 204 11.23 -7.91 -13.09
C LYS A 204 9.73 -7.66 -13.17
N LEU A 205 9.31 -6.42 -13.45
CA LEU A 205 7.89 -6.08 -13.55
C LEU A 205 7.34 -6.49 -14.91
N ASP A 206 6.24 -7.24 -14.89
CA ASP A 206 5.45 -7.50 -16.09
C ASP A 206 4.54 -6.29 -16.36
N HIS A 207 4.96 -5.44 -17.30
CA HIS A 207 4.21 -4.25 -17.68
C HIS A 207 2.84 -4.56 -18.29
N ALA A 208 2.70 -5.67 -19.03
CA ALA A 208 1.42 -6.06 -19.61
C ALA A 208 0.43 -6.47 -18.50
N LEU A 209 0.90 -7.26 -17.52
CA LEU A 209 0.10 -7.62 -16.36
C LEU A 209 -0.29 -6.38 -15.53
N VAL A 210 0.65 -5.46 -15.27
CA VAL A 210 0.37 -4.20 -14.54
C VAL A 210 -0.70 -3.37 -15.26
N ARG A 211 -0.60 -3.22 -16.59
CA ARG A 211 -1.59 -2.50 -17.40
C ARG A 211 -2.96 -3.15 -17.30
N ARG A 212 -3.04 -4.47 -17.51
CA ARG A 212 -4.30 -5.22 -17.44
C ARG A 212 -4.95 -5.09 -16.06
N LEU A 213 -4.17 -5.27 -14.99
CA LEU A 213 -4.63 -5.08 -13.62
C LEU A 213 -5.13 -3.66 -13.38
N ALA A 214 -4.42 -2.63 -13.85
CA ALA A 214 -4.82 -1.25 -13.65
C ALA A 214 -6.17 -0.94 -14.30
N VAL A 215 -6.37 -1.38 -15.55
CA VAL A 215 -7.65 -1.22 -16.27
C VAL A 215 -8.79 -1.92 -15.53
N LEU A 216 -8.57 -3.17 -15.11
CA LEU A 216 -9.57 -3.93 -14.37
C LEU A 216 -9.87 -3.33 -12.99
N LYS A 217 -8.85 -2.87 -12.25
CA LYS A 217 -9.02 -2.18 -10.96
C LYS A 217 -9.84 -0.91 -11.12
N ILE A 218 -9.58 -0.12 -12.16
CA ILE A 218 -10.37 1.08 -12.45
C ILE A 218 -11.82 0.72 -12.77
N TRP A 219 -12.05 -0.32 -13.57
CA TRP A 219 -13.41 -0.79 -13.89
C TRP A 219 -14.15 -1.26 -12.63
N VAL A 220 -13.50 -2.06 -11.77
CA VAL A 220 -14.08 -2.55 -10.51
C VAL A 220 -14.31 -1.41 -9.51
N ASP A 221 -13.39 -0.45 -9.41
CA ASP A 221 -13.57 0.74 -8.57
C ASP A 221 -14.82 1.52 -8.96
N ALA A 222 -15.07 1.64 -10.28
CA ALA A 222 -16.19 2.39 -10.85
C ALA A 222 -17.53 1.65 -10.77
N ASN A 223 -17.55 0.32 -10.87
CA ASN A 223 -18.79 -0.47 -11.01
C ASN A 223 -19.07 -1.42 -9.84
N GLY A 224 -18.10 -1.62 -8.94
CA GLY A 224 -18.12 -2.72 -7.98
C GLY A 224 -18.10 -4.10 -8.66
N LEU A 225 -18.01 -5.14 -7.86
CA LEU A 225 -18.07 -6.51 -8.33
C LEU A 225 -18.71 -7.42 -7.28
N HIS A 226 -19.83 -8.03 -7.67
CA HIS A 226 -20.62 -8.95 -6.86
C HIS A 226 -20.92 -10.18 -7.73
N ALA A 227 -20.03 -11.19 -7.68
CA ALA A 227 -20.16 -12.42 -8.46
C ALA A 227 -19.51 -13.58 -7.71
N GLY A 228 -20.24 -14.69 -7.56
CA GLY A 228 -19.78 -15.84 -6.77
C GLY A 228 -19.34 -15.46 -5.36
N ASP A 229 -18.17 -15.95 -4.96
CA ASP A 229 -17.56 -15.69 -3.64
C ASP A 229 -16.85 -14.33 -3.55
N THR A 230 -17.16 -13.42 -4.46
CA THR A 230 -16.49 -12.14 -4.56
C THR A 230 -17.38 -10.95 -4.29
N PHE A 231 -16.85 -10.03 -3.48
CA PHE A 231 -17.55 -8.82 -3.08
C PHE A 231 -16.57 -7.65 -2.97
N TRP A 232 -16.54 -6.82 -4.01
CA TRP A 232 -15.87 -5.53 -4.02
C TRP A 232 -16.95 -4.44 -4.14
N LYS A 233 -17.11 -3.64 -3.10
CA LYS A 233 -18.02 -2.48 -3.13
C LYS A 233 -17.54 -1.51 -4.20
N GLN A 234 -18.48 -0.86 -4.88
CA GLN A 234 -18.16 0.31 -5.70
C GLN A 234 -17.45 1.33 -4.81
N GLY A 235 -16.27 1.76 -5.22
CA GLY A 235 -15.44 2.65 -4.43
C GLY A 235 -15.83 4.11 -4.64
N HIS A 236 -15.67 4.57 -5.87
CA HIS A 236 -15.96 5.93 -6.31
C HIS A 236 -16.44 5.86 -7.76
N GLU A 237 -17.38 6.72 -8.18
CA GLU A 237 -17.61 6.94 -9.61
C GLU A 237 -16.30 7.46 -10.24
N GLY A 238 -15.51 6.54 -10.79
CA GLY A 238 -14.22 6.83 -11.38
C GLY A 238 -14.41 7.23 -12.84
N PRO A 239 -13.67 8.23 -13.34
CA PRO A 239 -13.70 8.52 -14.77
C PRO A 239 -13.17 7.31 -15.54
N ALA A 240 -13.64 7.15 -16.77
CA ALA A 240 -13.02 6.27 -17.75
C ALA A 240 -11.49 6.45 -17.75
N PHE A 241 -10.75 5.34 -17.88
CA PHE A 241 -9.31 5.35 -18.00
C PHE A 241 -8.91 5.84 -19.39
N ASN A 242 -8.37 7.06 -19.45
CA ASN A 242 -7.75 7.60 -20.65
C ASN A 242 -6.23 7.65 -20.44
N PRO A 243 -5.44 6.76 -21.09
CA PRO A 243 -3.99 6.73 -20.91
C PRO A 243 -3.30 8.04 -21.27
N GLU A 244 -3.74 8.76 -22.30
CA GLU A 244 -3.15 10.05 -22.68
C GLU A 244 -3.39 11.10 -21.60
N LYS A 245 -4.62 11.14 -21.05
CA LYS A 245 -4.95 12.00 -19.91
C LYS A 245 -4.17 11.60 -18.66
N TRP A 246 -3.92 10.31 -18.44
CA TRP A 246 -3.12 9.82 -17.31
C TRP A 246 -1.64 10.16 -17.47
N LEU A 247 -1.12 10.16 -18.70
CA LEU A 247 0.26 10.47 -19.06
C LEU A 247 0.48 11.96 -19.41
N ARG A 248 -0.48 12.83 -19.12
CA ARG A 248 -0.30 14.26 -19.31
C ARG A 248 0.63 14.85 -18.25
N ASP A 249 1.13 16.04 -18.54
CA ASP A 249 1.83 16.84 -17.56
C ASP A 249 0.88 17.35 -16.47
N ARG A 250 1.31 17.26 -15.22
CA ARG A 250 0.56 17.72 -14.04
C ARG A 250 1.31 18.88 -13.41
N GLY A 251 0.63 20.01 -13.25
CA GLY A 251 1.18 21.19 -12.58
C GLY A 251 1.07 21.09 -11.06
N ALA A 252 1.91 21.84 -10.32
CA ALA A 252 1.98 21.79 -8.86
C ALA A 252 0.62 21.97 -8.13
N GLY A 253 -0.30 22.77 -8.69
CA GLY A 253 -1.63 22.98 -8.11
C GLY A 253 -2.58 21.77 -8.15
N GLU A 254 -2.19 20.70 -8.83
CA GLU A 254 -2.96 19.45 -8.90
C GLU A 254 -2.49 18.41 -7.88
N PHE A 255 -1.38 18.67 -7.18
CA PHE A 255 -0.76 17.72 -6.26
C PHE A 255 -1.39 17.82 -4.89
N ASP A 256 -1.91 16.70 -4.40
CA ASP A 256 -2.18 16.55 -2.97
C ASP A 256 -0.87 16.15 -2.29
N GLU A 257 -0.22 17.12 -1.64
CA GLU A 257 1.12 16.95 -1.06
C GLU A 257 1.16 15.85 0.01
N GLN A 258 0.06 15.62 0.75
CA GLN A 258 -0.05 14.57 1.78
C GLN A 258 1.21 14.43 2.66
N ASP A 259 1.76 15.52 3.18
CA ASP A 259 2.96 15.53 4.01
C ASP A 259 4.21 14.90 3.35
N ILE A 260 4.26 14.77 2.02
CA ILE A 260 5.38 14.13 1.31
C ILE A 260 6.73 14.77 1.65
N GLY A 261 6.74 16.07 1.99
CA GLY A 261 7.92 16.79 2.43
C GLY A 261 8.53 16.30 3.75
N ALA A 262 7.71 15.74 4.64
CA ALA A 262 8.19 15.12 5.88
C ALA A 262 8.54 13.63 5.69
N LEU A 263 7.92 12.98 4.70
CA LEU A 263 8.02 11.54 4.51
C LEU A 263 9.13 11.12 3.55
N ALA A 264 9.52 11.99 2.62
CA ALA A 264 10.56 11.74 1.62
C ALA A 264 11.65 12.82 1.69
N VAL A 265 12.91 12.39 1.67
CA VAL A 265 14.07 13.28 1.64
C VAL A 265 15.09 12.82 0.59
N PRO A 266 15.49 13.68 -0.37
CA PRO A 266 14.96 15.02 -0.60
C PRO A 266 13.48 14.97 -1.00
N THR A 267 12.74 16.02 -0.66
CA THR A 267 11.34 16.15 -1.07
C THR A 267 11.28 16.25 -2.60
N PRO A 268 10.55 15.36 -3.28
CA PRO A 268 10.44 15.43 -4.74
C PRO A 268 9.63 16.66 -5.14
N THR A 269 9.98 17.27 -6.26
CA THR A 269 9.15 18.30 -6.89
C THR A 269 8.01 17.67 -7.66
N ALA A 270 6.91 18.43 -7.82
CA ALA A 270 5.80 18.07 -8.69
C ALA A 270 6.26 17.72 -10.11
N ALA A 271 7.17 18.51 -10.67
CA ALA A 271 7.72 18.30 -12.01
C ALA A 271 8.49 16.97 -12.13
N GLU A 272 9.33 16.63 -11.15
CA GLU A 272 10.06 15.35 -11.15
C GLU A 272 9.12 14.15 -11.06
N LEU A 273 8.07 14.23 -10.24
CA LEU A 273 7.07 13.19 -10.12
C LEU A 273 6.25 13.06 -11.41
N SER A 274 5.79 14.17 -11.98
CA SER A 274 5.05 14.22 -13.25
C SER A 274 5.88 13.59 -14.38
N GLU A 275 7.11 14.03 -14.56
CA GLU A 275 8.00 13.56 -15.62
C GLU A 275 8.30 12.05 -15.50
N ALA A 276 8.53 11.56 -14.27
CA ALA A 276 8.74 10.13 -14.05
C ALA A 276 7.55 9.28 -14.49
N LEU A 277 6.31 9.70 -14.18
CA LEU A 277 5.13 8.98 -14.64
C LEU A 277 5.03 8.98 -16.17
N ARG A 278 5.21 10.15 -16.80
CA ARG A 278 5.13 10.33 -18.25
C ARG A 278 6.15 9.51 -19.03
N THR A 279 7.34 9.34 -18.45
CA THR A 279 8.43 8.65 -19.12
C THR A 279 8.40 7.15 -18.85
N HIS A 280 8.11 6.72 -17.62
CA HIS A 280 8.22 5.30 -17.27
C HIS A 280 6.94 4.48 -17.46
N PHE A 281 5.76 5.11 -17.49
CA PHE A 281 4.48 4.42 -17.61
C PHE A 281 3.84 4.52 -19.00
N ARG A 282 4.63 4.83 -20.04
CA ARG A 282 4.12 4.93 -21.43
C ARG A 282 3.44 3.65 -21.91
N PHE A 283 3.85 2.50 -21.37
CA PHE A 283 3.24 1.20 -21.66
C PHE A 283 1.73 1.15 -21.34
N LEU A 284 1.21 2.04 -20.49
CA LEU A 284 -0.23 2.15 -20.22
C LEU A 284 -1.04 2.63 -21.43
N ALA A 285 -0.40 3.26 -22.42
CA ALA A 285 -1.05 3.64 -23.68
C ALA A 285 -1.25 2.46 -24.63
N ASP A 286 -0.52 1.36 -24.44
CA ASP A 286 -0.54 0.17 -25.29
C ASP A 286 -1.69 -0.78 -24.89
N LEU A 287 -2.91 -0.23 -24.78
CA LEU A 287 -4.10 -1.01 -24.44
C LEU A 287 -4.44 -2.04 -25.54
N GLU A 288 -4.70 -3.27 -25.12
CA GLU A 288 -5.29 -4.32 -25.97
C GLU A 288 -6.79 -4.06 -26.22
N ASP A 289 -7.40 -4.77 -27.18
CA ASP A 289 -8.80 -4.52 -27.58
C ASP A 289 -9.80 -4.63 -26.43
N ASP A 290 -9.71 -5.70 -25.64
CA ASP A 290 -10.54 -5.90 -24.45
C ASP A 290 -10.26 -4.82 -23.39
N GLU A 291 -9.01 -4.40 -23.23
CA GLU A 291 -8.60 -3.35 -22.29
C GLU A 291 -9.15 -1.97 -22.71
N ARG A 292 -9.22 -1.67 -24.02
CA ARG A 292 -9.81 -0.42 -24.55
C ARG A 292 -11.29 -0.32 -24.26
N LEU A 293 -12.02 -1.43 -24.35
CA LEU A 293 -13.44 -1.50 -24.02
C LEU A 293 -13.64 -1.28 -22.51
N LEU A 294 -12.92 -2.02 -21.68
CA LEU A 294 -13.01 -1.93 -20.22
C LEU A 294 -12.55 -0.58 -19.68
N ALA A 295 -11.58 0.07 -20.34
CA ALA A 295 -11.12 1.41 -19.98
C ALA A 295 -12.23 2.48 -20.04
N GLN A 296 -13.32 2.25 -20.78
CA GLN A 296 -14.49 3.13 -20.76
C GLN A 296 -15.28 3.05 -19.44
N ALA A 297 -14.94 2.11 -18.55
CA ALA A 297 -15.56 1.91 -17.24
C ALA A 297 -17.09 1.72 -17.28
N ARG A 298 -17.63 1.20 -18.39
CA ARG A 298 -19.08 1.03 -18.56
C ARG A 298 -19.55 -0.28 -17.91
N GLU A 299 -20.63 -0.19 -17.16
CA GLU A 299 -21.28 -1.34 -16.51
C GLU A 299 -21.70 -2.43 -17.50
N GLN A 300 -22.12 -2.05 -18.72
CA GLN A 300 -22.50 -3.00 -19.78
C GLN A 300 -21.38 -3.94 -20.22
N ASP A 301 -20.11 -3.57 -19.96
CA ASP A 301 -18.95 -4.39 -20.26
C ASP A 301 -18.65 -5.41 -19.13
N ARG A 302 -19.53 -5.54 -18.11
CA ARG A 302 -19.39 -6.50 -17.00
C ARG A 302 -19.09 -7.94 -17.45
N PRO A 303 -19.75 -8.53 -18.46
CA PRO A 303 -19.40 -9.89 -18.91
C PRO A 303 -17.95 -10.03 -19.40
N LEU A 304 -17.43 -8.98 -20.04
CA LEU A 304 -16.03 -8.91 -20.46
C LEU A 304 -15.10 -8.79 -19.26
N ALA A 305 -15.44 -7.95 -18.27
CA ALA A 305 -14.65 -7.77 -17.05
C ALA A 305 -14.55 -9.07 -16.24
N LEU A 306 -15.68 -9.78 -16.07
CA LEU A 306 -15.73 -11.07 -15.37
C LEU A 306 -14.85 -12.12 -16.05
N ARG A 307 -14.93 -12.25 -17.38
CA ARG A 307 -14.06 -13.15 -18.15
C ARG A 307 -12.58 -12.78 -18.03
N ALA A 308 -12.26 -11.49 -18.09
CA ALA A 308 -10.88 -11.01 -17.98
C ALA A 308 -10.30 -11.24 -16.57
N LEU A 309 -11.11 -11.11 -15.52
CA LEU A 309 -10.73 -11.45 -14.14
C LEU A 309 -10.54 -12.96 -13.95
N ALA A 310 -11.45 -13.77 -14.50
CA ALA A 310 -11.36 -15.24 -14.43
C ALA A 310 -10.14 -15.79 -15.16
N THR A 311 -9.70 -15.12 -16.23
CA THR A 311 -8.55 -15.52 -17.07
C THR A 311 -7.29 -14.70 -16.78
N LEU A 312 -7.26 -13.96 -15.68
CA LEU A 312 -6.13 -13.10 -15.29
C LEU A 312 -4.85 -13.95 -15.15
N PRO A 313 -3.75 -13.61 -15.85
CA PRO A 313 -2.51 -14.38 -15.80
C PRO A 313 -1.94 -14.49 -14.38
N GLY A 314 -1.79 -15.72 -13.89
CA GLY A 314 -1.35 -15.98 -12.52
C GLY A 314 -2.33 -15.47 -11.45
N GLY A 315 -3.58 -15.20 -11.81
CA GLY A 315 -4.66 -14.83 -10.91
C GLY A 315 -5.23 -16.03 -10.18
N ARG A 316 -6.04 -15.75 -9.16
CA ARG A 316 -6.69 -16.75 -8.30
C ARG A 316 -8.22 -16.65 -8.29
N LEU A 317 -8.79 -16.06 -9.35
CA LEU A 317 -10.22 -15.79 -9.49
C LEU A 317 -10.94 -16.72 -10.49
N ALA A 318 -10.26 -17.73 -11.06
CA ALA A 318 -10.87 -18.62 -12.03
C ALA A 318 -12.01 -19.47 -11.44
N ASP A 319 -11.84 -19.94 -10.20
CA ASP A 319 -12.71 -20.94 -9.57
C ASP A 319 -13.66 -20.34 -8.51
N VAL A 320 -13.82 -19.02 -8.49
CA VAL A 320 -14.59 -18.31 -7.42
C VAL A 320 -16.02 -17.96 -7.84
N GLY A 321 -16.49 -18.54 -8.95
CA GLY A 321 -17.87 -18.38 -9.42
C GLY A 321 -18.15 -17.03 -10.11
N LEU A 322 -17.23 -16.54 -10.94
CA LEU A 322 -17.44 -15.30 -11.71
C LEU A 322 -18.41 -15.43 -12.90
N TYR A 323 -19.03 -16.61 -13.10
CA TYR A 323 -19.92 -16.93 -14.23
C TYR A 323 -21.37 -17.14 -13.78
#